data_AF-A0A7Y5ANH1-F1
#
_entry.id   AF-A0A7Y5ANH1-F1
#
_cell.length_a   1.000
_cell.length_b   1.000
_cell.length_c   1.000
_cell.angle_alpha   90.00
_cell.angle_beta   90.00
_cell.angle_gamma   90.00
#
_symmetry.space_group_name_H-M   'P 1'
#
loop_
_entity.id
_entity.type
_entity.pdbx_description
1 polymer ?
#
loop_
_entity_poly.entity_id
_entity_poly.type
_entity_poly.pdbx_seq_one_letter_code
_entity_poly.pdbx_strand_id
1 'polypeptide(L)'
;MRIIKHFKNQQGVTLLEVMISVLVLAIGILGVAGLQSVSLRSTNTAHERAMAVVLTETLFEVMRVNADAARDGLFDMTCENPLEGTEDWFDDVKQATDGETCAVVEWNNGVYTVTIDWSDQRLDANSVVVMEIRP
;
A
#
# COMPACT_ATOMS: atom_id res chain seq x y z
N MET A 1 -63.54 -42.10 29.97
CA MET A 1 -62.31 -42.62 29.33
C MET A 1 -61.96 -41.70 28.16
N ARG A 2 -60.92 -40.86 28.27
CA ARG A 2 -60.45 -40.01 27.16
C ARG A 2 -58.92 -40.03 27.17
N ILE A 3 -58.35 -40.70 26.18
CA ILE A 3 -56.90 -40.90 26.03
C ILE A 3 -56.37 -39.70 25.23
N ILE A 4 -55.53 -38.88 25.87
CA ILE A 4 -54.81 -37.78 25.22
C ILE A 4 -53.60 -38.40 24.50
N LYS A 5 -53.62 -38.41 23.16
CA LYS A 5 -52.46 -38.82 22.34
C LYS A 5 -51.37 -37.76 22.45
N HIS A 6 -50.24 -38.09 23.08
CA HIS A 6 -49.01 -37.31 23.01
C HIS A 6 -48.40 -37.45 21.61
N PHE A 7 -48.40 -36.36 20.82
CA PHE A 7 -47.57 -36.30 19.61
C PHE A 7 -46.11 -36.27 20.04
N LYS A 8 -45.38 -37.38 19.89
CA LYS A 8 -43.92 -37.35 19.92
C LYS A 8 -43.45 -36.68 18.64
N ASN A 9 -43.18 -35.37 18.71
CA ASN A 9 -42.60 -34.63 17.60
C ASN A 9 -41.09 -34.50 17.77
N GLN A 10 -40.39 -34.85 16.67
CA GLN A 10 -39.00 -34.54 16.30
C GLN A 10 -37.86 -35.26 17.04
N GLN A 11 -37.23 -36.22 16.33
CA GLN A 11 -35.93 -36.82 16.68
C GLN A 11 -34.93 -36.82 15.51
N GLY A 12 -35.10 -35.93 14.52
CA GLY A 12 -34.20 -35.88 13.34
C GLY A 12 -33.80 -34.48 12.88
N VAL A 13 -34.28 -33.42 13.55
CA VAL A 13 -34.10 -32.03 13.09
C VAL A 13 -32.85 -31.37 13.69
N THR A 14 -32.33 -31.90 14.81
CA THR A 14 -31.16 -31.34 15.52
C THR A 14 -29.86 -31.51 14.73
N LEU A 15 -29.66 -32.65 14.05
CA LEU A 15 -28.45 -32.88 13.26
C LEU A 15 -28.43 -32.00 12.00
N LEU A 16 -29.58 -31.83 11.35
CA LEU A 16 -29.75 -30.94 10.21
C LEU A 16 -29.56 -29.47 10.62
N GLU A 17 -30.07 -29.08 11.79
CA GLU A 17 -29.90 -27.73 12.35
C GLU A 17 -28.43 -27.40 12.64
N VAL A 18 -27.67 -28.34 13.21
CA VAL A 18 -26.22 -28.16 13.43
C VAL A 18 -25.47 -28.09 12.10
N MET A 19 -25.80 -28.95 11.13
CA MET A 19 -25.18 -28.91 9.80
C MET A 19 -25.42 -27.59 9.08
N ILE A 20 -26.65 -27.06 9.13
CA ILE A 20 -26.98 -25.75 8.55
C ILE A 20 -26.25 -24.64 9.31
N SER A 21 -26.18 -24.71 10.64
CA SER A 21 -25.45 -23.72 11.44
C SER A 21 -23.96 -23.68 11.09
N VAL A 22 -23.32 -24.84 10.96
CA VAL A 22 -21.91 -24.95 10.55
C VAL A 22 -21.72 -24.49 9.10
N LEU A 23 -22.66 -24.80 8.19
CA LEU A 23 -22.61 -24.33 6.81
C LEU A 23 -22.65 -22.79 6.73
N VAL A 24 -23.61 -22.18 7.43
CA VAL A 24 -23.74 -20.71 7.48
C VAL A 24 -22.50 -20.08 8.10
N LEU A 25 -21.99 -20.65 9.20
CA LEU A 25 -20.76 -20.19 9.83
C LEU A 25 -19.55 -20.29 8.89
N ALA A 26 -19.41 -21.40 8.16
CA ALA A 26 -18.32 -21.60 7.21
C ALA A 26 -18.34 -20.53 6.09
N ILE A 27 -19.52 -20.25 5.52
CA ILE A 27 -19.70 -19.18 4.54
C ILE A 27 -19.33 -17.82 5.14
N GLY A 28 -19.76 -17.56 6.39
CA GLY A 28 -19.43 -16.33 7.10
C GLY A 28 -17.91 -16.11 7.27
N ILE A 29 -17.17 -17.14 7.67
CA ILE A 29 -15.71 -17.07 7.85
C ILE A 29 -15.00 -16.86 6.51
N LEU A 30 -15.45 -17.52 5.43
CA LEU A 30 -14.90 -17.30 4.09
C LEU A 30 -15.11 -15.85 3.61
N GLY A 31 -16.29 -15.27 3.90
CA GLY A 31 -16.56 -13.85 3.64
C GLY A 31 -15.59 -12.92 4.38
N VAL A 32 -15.35 -13.17 5.66
CA VAL A 32 -14.41 -12.40 6.48
C VAL A 32 -12.96 -12.54 5.97
N ALA A 33 -12.53 -13.75 5.58
CA ALA A 33 -11.21 -13.97 5.02
C ALA A 33 -10.99 -13.20 3.70
N GLY A 34 -12.03 -13.13 2.85
CA GLY A 34 -12.01 -12.32 1.65
C GLY A 34 -11.83 -10.83 1.96
N LEU A 35 -12.58 -10.30 2.92
CA LEU A 35 -12.45 -8.90 3.36
C LEU A 35 -11.07 -8.60 3.95
N GLN A 36 -10.53 -9.50 4.77
CA GLN A 36 -9.18 -9.36 5.32
C GLN A 36 -8.12 -9.30 4.22
N SER A 37 -8.26 -10.12 3.17
CA SER A 37 -7.33 -10.13 2.05
C SER A 37 -7.30 -8.79 1.30
N VAL A 38 -8.47 -8.18 1.08
CA VAL A 38 -8.58 -6.86 0.44
C VAL A 38 -8.02 -5.77 1.37
N SER A 39 -8.33 -5.83 2.66
CA SER A 39 -7.81 -4.87 3.63
C SER A 39 -6.29 -4.87 3.70
N LEU A 40 -5.65 -6.05 3.74
CA LEU A 40 -4.19 -6.15 3.77
C LEU A 40 -3.54 -5.56 2.52
N ARG A 41 -4.14 -5.79 1.35
CA ARG A 41 -3.67 -5.19 0.09
C ARG A 41 -3.74 -3.67 0.14
N SER A 42 -4.87 -3.11 0.56
CA SER A 42 -5.04 -1.66 0.70
C SER A 42 -4.05 -1.06 1.69
N THR A 43 -3.76 -1.75 2.80
CA THR A 43 -2.78 -1.29 3.79
C THR A 43 -1.37 -1.27 3.22
N ASN A 44 -0.96 -2.30 2.47
CA ASN A 44 0.36 -2.33 1.85
C ASN A 44 0.56 -1.19 0.85
N THR A 45 -0.39 -0.98 -0.08
CA THR A 45 -0.30 0.13 -1.04
C THR A 45 -0.28 1.49 -0.34
N ALA A 46 -1.05 1.66 0.74
CA ALA A 46 -1.01 2.89 1.53
C ALA A 46 0.34 3.08 2.24
N HIS A 47 0.96 1.99 2.70
CA HIS A 47 2.27 2.01 3.34
C HIS A 47 3.39 2.38 2.36
N GLU A 48 3.43 1.78 1.17
CA GLU A 48 4.38 2.12 0.10
C GLU A 48 4.30 3.60 -0.27
N ARG A 49 3.09 4.13 -0.48
CA ARG A 49 2.87 5.55 -0.74
C ARG A 49 3.32 6.45 0.40
N ALA A 50 3.04 6.06 1.65
CA ALA A 50 3.47 6.82 2.81
C ALA A 50 5.00 6.86 2.90
N MET A 51 5.68 5.74 2.65
CA MET A 51 7.14 5.67 2.65
C MET A 51 7.75 6.50 1.53
N ALA A 52 7.21 6.45 0.31
CA ALA A 52 7.64 7.29 -0.81
C ALA A 52 7.53 8.79 -0.50
N VAL A 53 6.44 9.20 0.18
CA VAL A 53 6.27 10.58 0.66
C VAL A 53 7.33 10.94 1.70
N VAL A 54 7.53 10.10 2.71
CA VAL A 54 8.54 10.33 3.76
C VAL A 54 9.94 10.47 3.16
N LEU A 55 10.32 9.59 2.23
CA LEU A 55 11.62 9.65 1.56
C LEU A 55 11.78 10.93 0.74
N THR A 56 10.73 11.37 0.08
CA THR A 56 10.81 12.60 -0.68
C THR A 56 10.92 13.83 0.24
N GLU A 57 10.25 13.83 1.39
CA GLU A 57 10.44 14.85 2.44
C GLU A 57 11.86 14.84 3.02
N THR A 58 12.49 13.67 3.21
CA THR A 58 13.90 13.63 3.65
C THR A 58 14.84 14.21 2.62
N LEU A 59 14.57 14.01 1.32
CA LEU A 59 15.32 14.67 0.24
C LEU A 59 15.17 16.20 0.33
N PHE A 60 13.98 16.71 0.63
CA PHE A 60 13.77 18.16 0.77
C PHE A 60 14.54 18.74 1.94
N GLU A 61 14.63 18.00 3.04
CA GLU A 61 15.45 18.41 4.18
C GLU A 61 16.94 18.48 3.78
N VAL A 62 17.44 17.55 2.95
CA VAL A 62 18.80 17.61 2.40
C VAL A 62 18.98 18.82 1.48
N MET A 63 18.01 19.12 0.60
CA MET A 63 18.03 20.32 -0.24
C MET A 63 18.03 21.61 0.60
N ARG A 64 17.26 21.64 1.68
CA ARG A 64 17.18 22.80 2.59
C ARG A 64 18.49 23.02 3.34
N VAL A 65 19.16 21.95 3.76
CA VAL A 65 20.49 22.03 4.38
C VAL A 65 21.51 22.55 3.36
N ASN A 66 21.39 22.16 2.10
CA ASN A 66 22.27 22.56 1.00
C ASN A 66 21.60 23.58 0.07
N ALA A 67 21.03 24.64 0.65
CA ALA A 67 20.18 25.60 -0.08
C ALA A 67 20.88 26.25 -1.30
N ASP A 68 22.19 26.48 -1.24
CA ASP A 68 22.95 27.03 -2.37
C ASP A 68 22.98 26.03 -3.55
N ALA A 69 23.29 24.77 -3.29
CA ALA A 69 23.25 23.71 -4.31
C ALA A 69 21.84 23.47 -4.85
N ALA A 70 20.82 23.58 -3.99
CA ALA A 70 19.43 23.46 -4.39
C ALA A 70 19.00 24.60 -5.33
N ARG A 71 19.44 25.84 -5.09
CA ARG A 71 19.18 26.99 -5.97
C ARG A 71 19.88 26.90 -7.31
N ASP A 72 21.04 26.25 -7.35
CA ASP A 72 21.83 26.04 -8.56
C ASP A 72 21.32 24.88 -9.44
N GLY A 73 20.26 24.16 -9.00
CA GLY A 73 19.69 23.05 -9.78
C GLY A 73 20.45 21.73 -9.62
N LEU A 74 21.35 21.60 -8.64
CA LEU A 74 22.27 20.46 -8.54
C LEU A 74 21.61 19.14 -8.10
N PHE A 75 20.35 19.18 -7.67
CA PHE A 75 19.56 17.99 -7.34
C PHE A 75 18.75 17.48 -8.54
N ASP A 76 19.02 17.93 -9.77
CA ASP A 76 18.51 17.28 -10.98
C ASP A 76 19.22 15.92 -11.17
N MET A 77 18.56 14.86 -10.74
CA MET A 77 19.19 13.55 -10.57
C MET A 77 18.25 12.39 -10.85
N THR A 78 18.85 11.27 -11.24
CA THR A 78 18.20 9.98 -11.48
C THR A 78 19.04 8.88 -10.82
N CYS A 79 18.54 7.64 -10.75
CA CYS A 79 19.32 6.54 -10.19
C CYS A 79 20.59 6.21 -10.98
N GLU A 80 20.66 6.61 -12.25
CA GLU A 80 21.85 6.40 -13.09
C GLU A 80 22.90 7.50 -12.88
N ASN A 81 22.47 8.68 -12.43
CA ASN A 81 23.32 9.83 -12.16
C ASN A 81 22.91 10.50 -10.84
N PRO A 82 23.11 9.81 -9.70
CA PRO A 82 22.81 10.38 -8.40
C PRO A 82 23.80 11.50 -8.06
N LEU A 83 23.34 12.50 -7.31
CA LEU A 83 24.24 13.43 -6.64
C LEU A 83 25.02 12.68 -5.56
N GLU A 84 26.31 12.98 -5.37
CA GLU A 84 27.14 12.31 -4.35
C GLU A 84 26.49 12.43 -2.97
N GLY A 85 26.28 11.30 -2.30
CA GLY A 85 25.60 11.20 -1.00
C GLY A 85 24.08 11.00 -1.08
N THR A 86 23.50 10.84 -2.26
CA THR A 86 22.07 10.53 -2.46
C THR A 86 21.82 9.10 -2.96
N GLU A 87 22.87 8.29 -3.11
CA GLU A 87 22.78 6.91 -3.58
C GLU A 87 21.89 6.05 -2.69
N ASP A 88 22.09 6.16 -1.36
CA ASP A 88 21.30 5.43 -0.37
C ASP A 88 19.82 5.82 -0.43
N TRP A 89 19.50 7.08 -0.76
CA TRP A 89 18.12 7.53 -0.90
C TRP A 89 17.41 6.84 -2.07
N PHE A 90 18.09 6.66 -3.21
CA PHE A 90 17.52 5.91 -4.33
C PHE A 90 17.31 4.44 -3.99
N ASP A 91 18.21 3.84 -3.23
CA ASP A 91 18.08 2.44 -2.79
C ASP A 91 16.97 2.28 -1.73
N ASP A 92 16.73 3.28 -0.89
CA ASP A 92 15.59 3.32 0.02
C ASP A 92 14.27 3.45 -0.74
N VAL A 93 14.20 4.26 -1.81
CA VAL A 93 13.01 4.36 -2.67
C VAL A 93 12.69 3.02 -3.33
N LYS A 94 13.69 2.32 -3.87
CA LYS A 94 13.51 0.97 -4.42
C LYS A 94 12.94 0.02 -3.37
N GLN A 95 13.52 -0.01 -2.17
CA GLN A 95 13.07 -0.89 -1.09
C GLN A 95 11.66 -0.56 -0.58
N ALA A 96 11.28 0.72 -0.60
CA ALA A 96 9.96 1.18 -0.16
C ALA A 96 8.83 0.93 -1.17
N THR A 97 9.18 0.61 -2.42
CA THR A 97 8.24 0.42 -3.54
C THR A 97 8.23 -1.04 -4.00
N ASP A 98 8.69 -1.33 -5.22
CA ASP A 98 8.68 -2.66 -5.84
C ASP A 98 10.09 -3.28 -5.98
N GLY A 99 11.13 -2.60 -5.49
CA GLY A 99 12.53 -3.03 -5.57
C GLY A 99 13.26 -2.62 -6.85
N GLU A 100 12.54 -2.12 -7.85
CA GLU A 100 13.11 -1.75 -9.17
C GLU A 100 12.85 -0.27 -9.52
N THR A 101 11.86 0.34 -8.90
CA THR A 101 11.44 1.72 -9.18
C THR A 101 12.55 2.71 -8.92
N CYS A 102 12.81 3.50 -9.95
CA CYS A 102 13.74 4.61 -9.89
C CYS A 102 12.98 5.93 -9.74
N ALA A 103 13.28 6.68 -8.68
CA ALA A 103 12.82 8.06 -8.58
C ALA A 103 13.50 8.94 -9.63
N VAL A 104 12.81 9.98 -10.06
CA VAL A 104 13.34 11.03 -10.94
C VAL A 104 13.14 12.36 -10.24
N VAL A 105 14.20 13.16 -10.14
CA VAL A 105 14.14 14.52 -9.62
C VAL A 105 14.53 15.45 -10.75
N GLU A 106 13.56 16.21 -11.27
CA GLU A 106 13.79 17.13 -12.38
C GLU A 106 13.80 18.57 -11.90
N TRP A 107 14.68 19.40 -12.46
CA TRP A 107 14.71 20.83 -12.18
C TRP A 107 14.11 21.64 -13.33
N ASN A 108 13.09 22.44 -13.04
CA ASN A 108 12.46 23.32 -14.02
C ASN A 108 12.22 24.73 -13.44
N ASN A 109 13.01 25.70 -13.90
CA ASN A 109 12.80 27.12 -13.65
C ASN A 109 12.53 27.50 -12.18
N GLY A 110 13.30 26.96 -11.23
CA GLY A 110 13.12 27.27 -9.81
C GLY A 110 12.24 26.28 -9.04
N VAL A 111 11.80 25.19 -9.69
CA VAL A 111 10.96 24.16 -9.11
C VAL A 111 11.59 22.80 -9.35
N TYR A 112 11.79 22.02 -8.29
CA TYR A 112 12.06 20.59 -8.39
C TYR A 112 10.76 19.81 -8.50
N THR A 113 10.73 18.81 -9.37
CA THR A 113 9.63 17.84 -9.46
C THR A 113 10.20 16.46 -9.16
N VAL A 114 9.82 15.90 -8.02
CA VAL A 114 10.17 14.52 -7.65
C VAL A 114 9.05 13.61 -8.08
N THR A 115 9.36 12.65 -8.94
CA THR A 115 8.43 11.64 -9.45
C THR A 115 8.90 10.26 -9.01
N ILE A 116 8.03 9.54 -8.31
CA ILE A 116 8.20 8.13 -7.96
C ILE A 116 7.00 7.38 -8.54
N ASP A 117 7.24 6.60 -9.59
CA ASP A 117 6.21 5.87 -10.33
C ASP A 117 6.53 4.37 -10.31
N TRP A 118 5.70 3.59 -9.64
CA TRP A 118 5.85 2.14 -9.53
C TRP A 118 4.57 1.42 -9.95
N SER A 119 4.77 0.27 -10.59
CA SER A 119 3.66 -0.59 -11.04
C SER A 119 3.53 -1.81 -10.14
N ASP A 120 2.37 -1.97 -9.49
CA ASP A 120 2.08 -3.22 -8.77
C ASP A 120 1.50 -4.24 -9.74
N GLN A 121 2.36 -5.11 -10.26
CA GLN A 121 2.00 -6.20 -11.18
C GLN A 121 1.00 -7.19 -10.57
N ARG A 122 0.83 -7.22 -9.25
CA ARG A 122 -0.13 -8.10 -8.57
C ARG A 122 -1.55 -7.54 -8.61
N LEU A 123 -1.68 -6.25 -8.88
CA LEU A 123 -2.92 -5.50 -8.82
C LEU A 123 -3.33 -4.90 -10.18
N ASP A 124 -2.51 -5.03 -11.22
CA ASP A 124 -2.63 -4.27 -12.48
C ASP A 124 -2.86 -2.77 -12.20
N ALA A 125 -2.19 -2.25 -11.16
CA ALA A 125 -2.42 -0.91 -10.62
C ALA A 125 -1.12 -0.12 -10.63
N ASN A 126 -1.19 1.11 -11.12
CA ASN A 126 -0.07 2.05 -11.10
C ASN A 126 -0.17 2.97 -9.88
N SER A 127 0.94 3.19 -9.19
CA SER A 127 1.04 4.14 -8.08
C SER A 127 2.08 5.19 -8.42
N VAL A 128 1.67 6.45 -8.34
CA VAL A 128 2.54 7.60 -8.65
C VAL A 128 2.48 8.58 -7.50
N VAL A 129 3.66 9.01 -7.04
CA VAL A 129 3.83 10.15 -6.14
C VAL A 129 4.60 11.21 -6.90
N VAL A 130 3.99 12.39 -7.07
CA VAL A 130 4.64 13.57 -7.65
C VAL A 130 4.60 14.68 -6.61
N MET A 131 5.77 15.26 -6.31
CA MET A 131 5.88 16.42 -5.43
C MET A 131 6.70 17.53 -6.08
N GLU A 132 6.17 18.74 -6.02
CA GLU A 132 6.83 19.95 -6.51
C GLU A 132 7.37 20.77 -5.35
N ILE A 133 8.60 21.24 -5.45
CA ILE A 133 9.33 21.94 -4.39
C ILE A 133 10.03 23.14 -4.96
N ARG A 134 10.06 24.23 -4.19
CA ARG A 134 10.93 25.36 -4.48
C ARG A 134 12.02 25.46 -3.41
N PRO A 135 13.29 25.63 -3.80
CA PRO A 135 14.40 25.84 -2.86
C PRO A 135 14.40 27.23 -2.23
#